data_AF-A0A951X5V4-F1
#
_entry.id   AF-A0A951X5V4-F1
#
_cell.length_a   1.000
_cell.length_b   1.000
_cell.length_c   1.000
_cell.angle_alpha   90.00
_cell.angle_beta   90.00
_cell.angle_gamma   90.00
#
_symmetry.space_group_name_H-M   'P 1'
#
loop_
_entity.id
_entity.type
_entity.pdbx_description
1 polymer ?
#
loop_
_entity_poly.entity_id
_entity_poly.type
_entity_poly.pdbx_seq_one_letter_code
_entity_poly.pdbx_strand_id
1 'polypeptide(L)'
;VQHARCGTSFVLYVLLISILLFAPLTFSTVEPGWLALLLRFVTRLALVPVVAAVAYEIIRFSAAHAESAAMRLLIAPGLALQKMTTREPDDSMVECAIAALQPVLAADGRPVPAPVVQPFAAEPSTASD
;
A
#
# COMPACT_ATOMS: atom_id res chain seq x y z
N VAL A 1 11.25 4.53 -5.31
CA VAL A 1 11.06 5.56 -4.25
C VAL A 1 10.16 4.98 -3.17
N GLN A 2 10.64 4.85 -1.93
CA GLN A 2 9.83 4.33 -0.81
C GLN A 2 9.21 5.50 -0.06
N HIS A 3 7.92 5.40 0.27
CA HIS A 3 7.21 6.48 0.94
C HIS A 3 6.38 5.94 2.11
N ALA A 4 6.50 6.60 3.25
CA ALA A 4 5.75 6.28 4.47
C ALA A 4 4.22 6.47 4.34
N ARG A 5 3.79 7.20 3.30
CA ARG A 5 2.38 7.51 2.97
C ARG A 5 1.78 6.62 1.87
N CYS A 6 2.41 5.50 1.55
CA CYS A 6 1.90 4.59 0.53
C CYS A 6 0.60 3.90 1.00
N GLY A 7 -0.34 3.64 0.08
CA GLY A 7 -1.56 2.88 0.37
C GLY A 7 -1.30 1.49 0.95
N THR A 8 -0.16 0.88 0.59
CA THR A 8 0.32 -0.38 1.17
C THR A 8 0.54 -0.29 2.68
N SER A 9 1.10 0.83 3.16
CA SER A 9 1.26 1.07 4.60
C SER A 9 -0.08 1.29 5.31
N PHE A 10 -1.05 1.92 4.64
CA PHE A 10 -2.41 2.08 5.19
C PHE A 10 -3.10 0.75 5.41
N VAL A 11 -3.08 -0.14 4.43
CA VAL A 11 -3.69 -1.47 4.55
C VAL A 11 -3.02 -2.27 5.66
N LEU A 12 -1.70 -2.18 5.82
CA LEU A 12 -0.98 -2.83 6.93
C LEU A 12 -1.43 -2.33 8.31
N TYR A 13 -1.58 -1.02 8.49
CA TYR A 13 -2.06 -0.48 9.77
C TYR A 13 -3.51 -0.87 10.04
N VAL A 14 -4.40 -0.79 9.03
CA VAL A 14 -5.80 -1.25 9.15
C VAL A 14 -5.85 -2.72 9.57
N LEU A 15 -5.04 -3.58 8.97
CA LEU A 15 -4.96 -5.00 9.33
C LEU A 15 -4.51 -5.20 10.79
N LEU A 16 -3.41 -4.55 11.18
CA LEU A 16 -2.86 -4.68 12.53
C LEU A 16 -3.87 -4.21 13.60
N ILE A 17 -4.48 -3.04 13.38
CA ILE A 17 -5.50 -2.47 14.28
C ILE A 17 -6.75 -3.35 14.31
N SER A 18 -7.17 -3.89 13.16
CA SER A 18 -8.29 -4.83 13.09
C SER A 18 -8.03 -6.06 13.97
N ILE A 19 -6.84 -6.66 13.87
CA ILE A 19 -6.48 -7.80 14.72
C ILE A 19 -6.53 -7.40 16.18
N LEU A 20 -5.93 -6.26 16.54
CA LEU A 20 -5.87 -5.79 17.93
C LEU A 20 -7.25 -5.52 18.54
N LEU A 21 -8.18 -4.94 17.77
CA LEU A 21 -9.53 -4.63 18.22
C LEU A 21 -10.46 -5.84 18.19
N PHE A 22 -10.37 -6.70 17.16
CA PHE A 22 -11.28 -7.83 16.99
C PHE A 22 -10.84 -9.10 17.72
N ALA A 23 -9.54 -9.30 17.98
CA ALA A 23 -9.04 -10.47 18.70
C ALA A 23 -9.68 -10.68 20.10
N PRO A 24 -9.79 -9.66 20.97
CA PRO A 24 -10.44 -9.83 22.27
C PRO A 24 -11.97 -9.96 22.18
N LEU A 25 -12.60 -9.53 21.08
CA LEU A 25 -14.06 -9.55 20.87
C LEU A 25 -14.57 -10.94 20.45
N THR A 26 -14.28 -11.94 21.29
CA THR A 26 -14.70 -13.32 21.08
C THR A 26 -16.05 -13.56 21.76
N PHE A 27 -17.15 -13.42 21.01
CA PHE A 27 -18.53 -13.69 21.47
C PHE A 27 -18.87 -15.18 21.60
N SER A 28 -17.91 -16.02 22.04
CA SER A 28 -18.09 -17.48 22.10
C SER A 28 -18.86 -17.97 23.33
N THR A 29 -19.19 -17.08 24.27
CA THR A 29 -19.95 -17.40 25.50
C THR A 29 -21.44 -17.07 25.40
N VAL A 30 -21.90 -16.58 24.24
CA VAL A 30 -23.30 -16.14 24.04
C VAL A 30 -24.13 -17.27 23.44
N GLU A 31 -25.03 -17.83 24.25
CA GLU A 31 -26.13 -18.69 23.80
C GLU A 31 -27.42 -17.85 23.66
N PRO A 32 -28.20 -18.02 22.59
CA PRO A 32 -28.06 -18.97 21.47
C PRO A 32 -27.09 -18.51 20.37
N GLY A 33 -26.45 -19.45 19.67
CA GLY A 33 -25.39 -19.15 18.67
C GLY A 33 -25.78 -18.22 17.50
N TRP A 34 -27.06 -18.11 17.14
CA TRP A 34 -27.52 -17.15 16.11
C TRP A 34 -27.36 -15.69 16.58
N LEU A 35 -27.55 -15.44 17.88
CA LEU A 35 -27.37 -14.13 18.47
C LEU A 35 -25.88 -13.76 18.46
N ALA A 36 -24.99 -14.72 18.77
CA ALA A 36 -23.55 -14.53 18.68
C ALA A 36 -23.10 -14.16 17.26
N LEU A 37 -23.67 -14.77 16.21
CA LEU A 37 -23.38 -14.42 14.81
C LEU A 37 -23.84 -13.00 14.47
N LEU A 38 -25.04 -12.61 14.90
CA LEU A 38 -25.55 -11.26 14.67
C LEU A 38 -24.70 -10.20 15.38
N LEU A 39 -24.34 -10.42 16.65
CA LEU A 39 -23.45 -9.52 17.39
C LEU A 39 -22.08 -9.37 16.72
N ARG A 40 -21.48 -10.46 16.24
CA ARG A 40 -20.21 -10.42 15.49
C ARG A 40 -20.32 -9.56 14.24
N PHE A 41 -21.43 -9.65 13.51
CA PHE A 41 -21.62 -8.88 12.28
C PHE A 41 -21.81 -7.39 12.57
N VAL A 42 -22.68 -7.06 13.51
CA VAL A 42 -22.98 -5.68 13.91
C VAL A 42 -21.74 -4.99 14.49
N THR A 43 -21.00 -5.67 15.38
CA THR A 43 -19.79 -5.11 15.98
C THR A 43 -18.71 -4.85 14.93
N ARG A 44 -18.47 -5.78 14.01
CA ARG A 44 -17.53 -5.57 12.91
C ARG A 44 -17.93 -4.38 12.05
N LEU A 45 -19.18 -4.33 11.60
CA LEU A 45 -19.67 -3.25 10.76
C LEU A 45 -19.56 -1.88 11.45
N ALA A 46 -19.87 -1.82 12.75
CA ALA A 46 -19.74 -0.60 13.54
C ALA A 46 -18.28 -0.20 13.80
N LEU A 47 -17.36 -1.17 13.92
CA LEU A 47 -15.94 -0.90 14.21
C LEU A 47 -15.11 -0.59 12.96
N VAL A 48 -15.55 -0.95 11.73
CA VAL A 48 -14.86 -0.58 10.48
C VAL A 48 -14.50 0.92 10.41
N PRO A 49 -15.43 1.87 10.62
CA PRO A 49 -15.08 3.30 10.57
C PRO A 49 -14.10 3.71 11.67
N VAL A 50 -14.17 3.09 12.85
CA VAL A 50 -13.24 3.35 13.95
C VAL A 50 -11.83 2.89 13.59
N VAL A 51 -11.69 1.68 13.06
CA VAL A 51 -10.41 1.15 12.57
C VAL A 51 -9.82 2.09 11.51
N ALA A 52 -10.63 2.52 10.55
CA ALA A 52 -10.19 3.41 9.48
C ALA A 52 -9.73 4.78 10.01
N ALA A 53 -10.47 5.37 10.95
CA ALA A 53 -10.10 6.64 11.58
C ALA A 53 -8.78 6.53 12.35
N VAL A 54 -8.61 5.48 13.16
CA VAL A 54 -7.37 5.25 13.91
C VAL A 54 -6.18 4.99 12.98
N ALA A 55 -6.37 4.19 11.93
CA ALA A 55 -5.33 3.94 10.94
C ALA A 55 -4.90 5.23 10.22
N TYR A 56 -5.86 6.09 9.87
CA TYR A 56 -5.57 7.38 9.25
C TYR A 56 -4.75 8.29 10.18
N GLU A 57 -5.13 8.42 11.44
CA GLU A 57 -4.41 9.25 12.41
C GLU A 57 -2.99 8.73 12.66
N ILE A 58 -2.82 7.40 12.74
CA ILE A 58 -1.48 6.80 12.87
C ILE A 58 -0.60 7.13 11.66
N ILE A 59 -1.12 7.04 10.44
CA ILE A 59 -0.36 7.37 9.23
C ILE A 59 0.00 8.85 9.19
N ARG A 60 -0.98 9.72 9.47
CA ARG A 60 -0.78 11.16 9.53
C ARG A 60 0.28 11.53 10.56
N PHE A 61 0.19 10.94 11.75
CA PHE A 61 1.15 11.14 12.83
C PHE A 61 2.52 10.58 12.45
N SER A 62 2.58 9.45 11.74
CA SER A 62 3.81 8.82 11.27
C SER A 62 4.57 9.66 10.25
N ALA A 63 3.84 10.29 9.35
CA ALA A 63 4.41 11.21 8.39
C ALA A 63 4.94 12.47 9.07
N ALA A 64 4.24 12.96 10.11
CA ALA A 64 4.64 14.15 10.86
C ALA A 64 5.87 13.92 11.77
N HIS A 65 6.08 12.70 12.27
CA HIS A 65 7.15 12.36 13.21
C HIS A 65 8.12 11.30 12.69
N ALA A 66 8.38 11.29 11.37
CA ALA A 66 9.20 10.29 10.71
C ALA A 66 10.63 10.18 11.28
N GLU A 67 11.15 11.25 11.88
CA GLU A 67 12.49 11.30 12.49
C GLU A 67 12.56 10.59 13.87
N SER A 68 11.43 10.34 14.52
CA SER A 68 11.41 9.71 15.85
C SER A 68 11.66 8.19 15.78
N ALA A 69 12.48 7.66 16.70
CA ALA A 69 12.87 6.25 16.70
C ALA A 69 11.66 5.29 16.79
N ALA A 70 10.66 5.63 17.62
CA ALA A 70 9.42 4.87 17.73
C ALA A 70 8.64 4.84 16.41
N MET A 71 8.62 5.95 15.68
CA MET A 71 7.90 6.02 14.43
C MET A 71 8.63 5.30 13.29
N ARG A 72 9.97 5.34 13.29
CA ARG A 72 10.77 4.57 12.35
C ARG A 72 10.50 3.07 12.48
N LEU A 73 10.28 2.56 13.69
CA LEU A 73 9.90 1.16 13.92
C LEU A 73 8.52 0.84 13.32
N LEU A 74 7.54 1.75 13.47
CA LEU A 74 6.20 1.57 12.90
C LEU A 74 6.19 1.64 11.36
N ILE A 75 7.02 2.51 10.76
CA ILE A 75 7.10 2.69 9.30
C ILE A 75 7.90 1.55 8.63
N ALA A 76 8.93 1.03 9.30
CA ALA A 76 9.83 -0.01 8.77
C ALA A 76 9.13 -1.22 8.12
N PRO A 77 8.10 -1.86 8.72
CA PRO A 77 7.44 -3.00 8.09
C PRO A 77 6.74 -2.63 6.78
N GLY A 78 6.18 -1.42 6.68
CA GLY A 78 5.57 -0.94 5.44
C GLY A 78 6.59 -0.73 4.32
N LEU A 79 7.78 -0.21 4.65
CA LEU A 79 8.87 -0.05 3.68
C LEU A 79 9.47 -1.40 3.28
N ALA A 80 9.57 -2.34 4.21
CA ALA A 80 10.02 -3.71 3.93
C ALA A 80 9.06 -4.42 2.96
N LEU A 81 7.74 -4.28 3.17
CA LEU A 81 6.75 -4.84 2.26
C LEU A 81 6.82 -4.20 0.87
N GLN A 82 6.97 -2.86 0.81
CA GLN A 82 7.19 -2.16 -0.46
C GLN A 82 8.43 -2.70 -1.17
N LYS A 83 9.55 -2.84 -0.47
CA LYS A 83 10.82 -3.36 -1.03
C LYS A 83 10.66 -4.76 -1.62
N MET A 84 9.89 -5.62 -0.98
CA MET A 84 9.63 -6.98 -1.48
C MET A 84 8.80 -6.97 -2.77
N THR A 85 7.88 -6.01 -2.93
CA THR A 85 7.01 -5.90 -4.11
C THR A 85 7.59 -5.04 -5.25
N THR A 86 8.63 -4.25 -5.00
CA THR A 86 9.24 -3.36 -6.01
C THR A 86 10.56 -3.93 -6.51
N ARG A 87 10.60 -4.31 -7.81
CA ARG A 87 11.84 -4.60 -8.54
C ARG A 87 12.28 -3.36 -9.32
N GLU A 88 13.59 -3.20 -9.54
CA GLU A 88 14.10 -2.18 -10.45
C GLU A 88 13.64 -2.49 -11.89
N PRO A 89 13.07 -1.52 -12.62
CA PRO A 89 12.58 -1.72 -13.98
C PRO A 89 13.75 -1.93 -14.94
N ASP A 90 13.55 -2.75 -15.97
CA ASP A 90 14.50 -2.85 -17.07
C ASP A 90 14.40 -1.65 -18.03
N ASP A 91 15.41 -1.49 -18.88
CA ASP A 91 15.51 -0.36 -19.81
C ASP A 91 14.32 -0.28 -20.77
N SER A 92 13.73 -1.42 -21.16
CA SER A 92 12.58 -1.47 -22.07
C SER A 92 11.30 -0.95 -21.40
N MET A 93 11.11 -1.27 -20.11
CA MET A 93 10.01 -0.71 -19.31
C MET A 93 10.15 0.80 -19.13
N VAL A 94 11.37 1.30 -18.98
CA VAL A 94 11.66 2.74 -18.88
C VAL A 94 11.34 3.46 -20.20
N GLU A 95 11.74 2.91 -21.34
CA GLU A 95 11.42 3.46 -22.66
C GLU A 95 9.90 3.52 -22.89
N CYS A 96 9.19 2.42 -22.61
CA CYS A 96 7.74 2.36 -22.69
C CYS A 96 7.07 3.43 -21.80
N ALA A 97 7.55 3.60 -20.57
CA ALA A 97 7.03 4.62 -19.65
C ALA A 97 7.25 6.05 -20.17
N ILE A 98 8.42 6.33 -20.77
CA ILE A 98 8.71 7.63 -21.38
C ILE A 98 7.77 7.87 -22.57
N ALA A 99 7.65 6.90 -23.47
CA ALA A 99 6.78 6.99 -24.65
C ALA A 99 5.31 7.21 -24.26
N ALA A 100 4.82 6.56 -23.20
CA ALA A 100 3.47 6.74 -22.67
C ALA A 100 3.25 8.12 -22.02
N LEU A 101 4.30 8.74 -21.44
CA LEU A 101 4.21 10.02 -20.74
C LEU A 101 4.26 11.24 -21.68
N GLN A 102 4.99 11.14 -22.79
CA GLN A 102 5.13 12.22 -23.79
C GLN A 102 3.80 12.85 -24.28
N PRO A 103 2.76 12.08 -24.69
CA PRO A 103 1.50 12.66 -25.15
C PRO A 103 0.75 13.40 -24.03
N VAL A 104 0.86 12.94 -22.78
CA VAL A 104 0.25 13.62 -21.62
C VAL A 104 0.92 14.97 -21.39
N LEU A 105 2.26 15.02 -21.43
CA LEU A 105 3.01 16.28 -21.29
C LEU A 105 2.67 17.27 -22.42
N ALA A 106 2.53 16.78 -23.65
CA ALA A 106 2.13 17.61 -24.78
C ALA A 106 0.72 18.19 -24.59
N ALA A 107 -0.24 17.38 -24.12
CA ALA A 107 -1.60 17.84 -23.82
C ALA A 107 -1.64 18.87 -22.68
N ASP A 108 -0.76 18.72 -21.69
CA ASP A 108 -0.60 19.67 -20.57
C ASP A 108 0.23 20.93 -20.95
N GLY A 109 0.65 21.06 -22.22
CA GLY A 109 1.47 22.19 -22.69
C GLY A 109 2.89 22.23 -22.08
N ARG A 110 3.37 21.11 -21.53
CA ARG A 110 4.71 21.01 -20.94
C ARG A 110 5.76 20.64 -21.99
N PRO A 111 7.03 21.04 -21.79
CA PRO A 111 8.12 20.65 -22.68
C PRO A 111 8.24 19.12 -22.76
N VAL A 112 8.16 18.57 -23.97
CA VAL A 112 8.32 17.15 -24.21
C VAL A 112 9.82 16.84 -24.36
N PRO A 113 10.39 15.94 -23.54
CA PRO A 113 11.79 15.54 -23.69
C PRO A 113 12.02 14.90 -25.06
N ALA A 114 13.19 15.15 -25.66
CA ALA A 114 13.56 14.56 -26.94
C ALA A 114 13.46 13.02 -26.89
N PRO A 115 13.01 12.34 -27.96
CA PRO A 115 12.88 10.89 -27.97
C PRO A 115 14.25 10.23 -27.74
N VAL A 116 14.35 9.40 -26.72
CA VAL A 116 15.50 8.52 -26.51
C VAL A 116 15.26 7.28 -27.37
N VAL A 117 15.70 7.32 -28.63
CA VAL A 117 15.54 6.18 -29.55
C VAL A 117 16.63 5.16 -29.26
N GLN A 118 16.29 4.09 -28.53
CA GLN A 118 17.07 2.86 -28.48
C GLN A 118 16.20 1.78 -29.16
N PRO A 119 16.68 1.10 -30.22
CA PRO A 119 15.87 0.08 -30.88
C PRO A 119 15.49 -1.00 -29.87
N PHE A 120 14.19 -1.33 -29.80
CA PHE A 120 13.67 -2.50 -29.08
C PHE A 120 14.39 -3.75 -29.57
N ALA A 121 15.50 -4.10 -28.92
CA ALA A 121 16.15 -5.38 -29.13
C ALA A 121 15.19 -6.41 -28.54
N ALA A 122 14.43 -7.06 -29.41
CA ALA A 122 13.68 -8.25 -29.08
C ALA A 122 14.69 -9.34 -28.66
N GLU A 123 15.09 -9.34 -27.39
CA GLU A 123 15.79 -10.48 -26.84
C GLU A 123 14.80 -11.64 -26.73
N PRO A 124 15.07 -12.79 -27.37
CA PRO A 124 14.20 -13.94 -27.28
C PRO A 124 14.21 -14.42 -25.83
N SER A 125 13.02 -14.68 -25.29
CA SER A 125 12.79 -15.41 -24.04
C SER A 125 13.71 -16.63 -23.93
N THR A 126 14.88 -16.47 -23.32
CA THR A 126 15.71 -17.59 -22.89
C THR A 126 15.11 -18.10 -21.59
N ALA A 127 14.42 -19.23 -21.70
CA ALA A 127 14.21 -20.14 -20.60
C ALA A 127 15.56 -20.46 -19.94
N SER A 128 15.74 -20.13 -18.66
CA SER A 128 16.66 -20.82 -17.72
C SER A 128 16.51 -20.23 -16.31
N ASP A 129 16.14 -21.12 -15.38
CA ASP A 129 16.33 -21.13 -13.91
C ASP A 129 15.67 -20.09 -12.99
#